data_AF-A0A3Q3ME51-F1
#
_entry.id   AF-A0A3Q3ME51-F1
#
_cell.length_a   1.000
_cell.length_b   1.000
_cell.length_c   1.000
_cell.angle_alpha   90.00
_cell.angle_beta   90.00
_cell.angle_gamma   90.00
#
_symmetry.space_group_name_H-M   'P 1'
#
loop_
_entity.id
_entity.type
_entity.pdbx_description
1 polymer ?
#
loop_
_entity_poly.entity_id
_entity_poly.type
_entity_poly.pdbx_seq_one_letter_code
_entity_poly.pdbx_strand_id
1 'polypeptide(L)'
;MDESEPLVRSEERRLNSHCRWSSQTMETKVVENFRRRLKYFFMNPCEKYEARGRKPWKLILQILKIAIITIQLVSFGLSNGMMVTFREENLMTFRHLFLKEQKDLQLGSYALYTKKNVYDHIYYIIHRYIHLRNLTVGNLAYERINGEYTPLLVCQEFYRNSSIYPGNETFDIDPQIEKGTWATHVNFSLDFKRLLSVNIYLTLKTINLQTVRHHELPDCYDFHVMIVFDNRAHSGKIKVDVENDVRIYECRDWNVEGTSGKIDYLLLLFDSVVILSCFTSLILCTRSIINGIQLQFVSCSEHCT
;
A
#
# COMPACT_ATOMS: atom_id res chain seq x y z
N MET A 1 -56.71 -91.58 -4.54
CA MET A 1 -57.19 -90.82 -3.38
C MET A 1 -55.94 -90.51 -2.58
N ASP A 2 -55.16 -89.51 -3.00
CA ASP A 2 -55.50 -88.08 -3.05
C ASP A 2 -55.85 -87.55 -1.66
N GLU A 3 -54.90 -86.87 -1.01
CA GLU A 3 -54.90 -85.42 -0.82
C GLU A 3 -53.51 -85.03 -0.24
N SER A 4 -52.72 -84.09 -0.80
CA SER A 4 -52.97 -82.63 -0.94
C SER A 4 -52.94 -81.95 0.44
N GLU A 5 -52.21 -80.88 0.76
CA GLU A 5 -51.44 -79.89 -0.01
C GLU A 5 -50.71 -78.96 1.04
N PRO A 6 -50.19 -77.75 0.75
CA PRO A 6 -48.77 -77.40 0.92
C PRO A 6 -48.54 -75.98 1.55
N LEU A 7 -47.75 -75.11 0.89
CA LEU A 7 -48.01 -73.66 0.73
C LEU A 7 -47.29 -72.56 1.54
N VAL A 8 -46.43 -72.80 2.54
CA VAL A 8 -45.82 -71.64 3.26
C VAL A 8 -44.42 -71.21 2.76
N ARG A 9 -43.64 -72.09 2.12
CA ARG A 9 -42.18 -71.83 1.87
C ARG A 9 -41.84 -71.23 0.49
N SER A 10 -42.81 -71.14 -0.42
CA SER A 10 -42.59 -70.74 -1.83
C SER A 10 -42.76 -69.23 -2.07
N GLU A 11 -43.73 -68.58 -1.41
CA GLU A 11 -43.97 -67.14 -1.59
C GLU A 11 -42.87 -66.27 -0.97
N GLU A 12 -42.35 -66.65 0.20
CA GLU A 12 -41.27 -65.93 0.88
C GLU A 12 -39.95 -65.97 0.08
N ARG A 13 -39.73 -67.05 -0.69
CA ARG A 13 -38.55 -67.23 -1.54
C ARG A 13 -38.66 -66.46 -2.87
N ARG A 14 -39.87 -66.30 -3.43
CA ARG A 14 -40.11 -65.46 -4.63
C ARG A 14 -40.08 -63.97 -4.31
N LEU A 15 -40.59 -63.55 -3.16
CA LEU A 15 -40.51 -62.14 -2.71
C LEU A 15 -39.03 -61.75 -2.48
N ASN A 16 -38.25 -62.60 -1.83
CA ASN A 16 -36.81 -62.39 -1.63
C ASN A 16 -35.99 -62.38 -2.93
N SER A 17 -36.30 -63.23 -3.92
CA SER A 17 -35.59 -63.20 -5.21
C SER A 17 -35.92 -61.97 -6.04
N HIS A 18 -37.16 -61.49 -6.00
CA HIS A 18 -37.59 -60.32 -6.75
C HIS A 18 -37.07 -59.01 -6.14
N CYS A 19 -37.02 -58.93 -4.80
CA CYS A 19 -36.34 -57.85 -4.09
C CYS A 19 -34.82 -57.86 -4.33
N ARG A 20 -34.16 -59.03 -4.38
CA ARG A 20 -32.71 -59.14 -4.59
C ARG A 20 -32.26 -58.77 -6.01
N TRP A 21 -33.04 -59.15 -7.04
CA TRP A 21 -32.80 -58.70 -8.43
C TRP A 21 -33.06 -57.19 -8.55
N SER A 22 -34.15 -56.69 -7.96
CA SER A 22 -34.44 -55.24 -7.91
C SER A 22 -33.31 -54.44 -7.25
N SER A 23 -32.76 -54.93 -6.13
CA SER A 23 -31.62 -54.33 -5.42
C SER A 23 -30.34 -54.32 -6.27
N GLN A 24 -29.96 -55.43 -6.92
CA GLN A 24 -28.77 -55.46 -7.79
C GLN A 24 -28.91 -54.53 -9.00
N THR A 25 -30.08 -54.49 -9.63
CA THR A 25 -30.33 -53.60 -10.78
C THR A 25 -30.35 -52.13 -10.36
N MET A 26 -30.78 -51.84 -9.12
CA MET A 26 -30.71 -50.51 -8.52
C MET A 26 -29.27 -50.10 -8.20
N GLU A 27 -28.45 -50.98 -7.60
CA GLU A 27 -27.04 -50.72 -7.34
C GLU A 27 -26.26 -50.44 -8.62
N THR A 28 -26.45 -51.23 -9.69
CA THR A 28 -25.77 -50.97 -10.98
C THR A 28 -26.17 -49.60 -11.56
N LYS A 29 -27.45 -49.21 -11.49
CA LYS A 29 -27.92 -47.89 -11.93
C LYS A 29 -27.36 -46.75 -11.09
N VAL A 30 -27.15 -46.95 -9.79
CA VAL A 30 -26.56 -45.96 -8.88
C VAL A 30 -25.09 -45.73 -9.21
N VAL A 31 -24.30 -46.80 -9.34
CA VAL A 31 -22.88 -46.74 -9.71
C VAL A 31 -22.67 -46.08 -11.07
N GLU A 32 -23.50 -46.41 -12.06
CA GLU A 32 -23.39 -45.84 -13.40
C GLU A 32 -23.77 -44.34 -13.45
N ASN A 33 -24.76 -43.93 -12.64
CA ASN A 33 -25.08 -42.51 -12.43
C ASN A 33 -23.95 -41.77 -11.71
N PHE A 34 -23.29 -42.42 -10.74
CA PHE A 34 -22.17 -41.84 -10.01
C PHE A 34 -20.96 -41.64 -10.93
N ARG A 35 -20.59 -42.66 -11.73
CA ARG A 35 -19.53 -42.58 -12.75
C ARG A 35 -19.79 -41.47 -13.77
N ARG A 36 -21.04 -41.28 -14.23
CA ARG A 36 -21.41 -40.16 -15.11
C ARG A 36 -21.26 -38.80 -14.44
N ARG A 37 -21.63 -38.67 -13.15
CA ARG A 37 -21.44 -37.44 -12.38
C ARG A 37 -19.96 -37.11 -12.17
N LEU A 38 -19.14 -38.12 -11.89
CA LEU A 38 -17.69 -37.97 -11.72
C LEU A 38 -17.02 -37.53 -13.02
N LYS A 39 -17.31 -38.21 -14.14
CA LYS A 39 -16.80 -37.84 -15.47
C LYS A 39 -17.24 -36.43 -15.85
N TYR A 40 -18.50 -36.08 -15.58
CA TYR A 40 -18.98 -34.72 -15.79
C TYR A 40 -18.28 -33.70 -14.87
N PHE A 41 -17.90 -34.03 -13.64
CA PHE A 41 -17.20 -33.09 -12.76
C PHE A 41 -15.80 -32.73 -13.29
N PHE A 42 -15.04 -33.71 -13.79
CA PHE A 42 -13.68 -33.54 -14.30
C PHE A 42 -13.56 -33.07 -15.76
N MET A 43 -14.63 -33.08 -16.55
CA MET A 43 -14.62 -32.54 -17.92
C MET A 43 -14.34 -31.03 -17.94
N ASN A 44 -13.67 -30.58 -19.00
CA ASN A 44 -13.35 -29.17 -19.22
C ASN A 44 -14.63 -28.32 -19.38
N PRO A 45 -14.60 -27.01 -19.06
CA PRO A 45 -15.77 -26.14 -19.19
C PRO A 45 -16.33 -26.08 -20.61
N CYS A 46 -15.46 -26.13 -21.63
CA CYS A 46 -15.86 -26.15 -23.05
C CYS A 46 -16.53 -27.47 -23.43
N GLU A 47 -15.99 -28.60 -22.99
CA GLU A 47 -16.59 -29.93 -23.20
C GLU A 47 -17.94 -30.07 -22.48
N LYS A 48 -18.09 -29.44 -21.30
CA LYS A 48 -19.37 -29.36 -20.57
C LYS A 48 -20.42 -28.55 -21.33
N TYR A 49 -20.00 -27.52 -22.05
CA TYR A 49 -20.88 -26.72 -22.89
C TYR A 49 -21.34 -27.52 -24.11
N GLU A 50 -20.42 -28.20 -24.79
CA GLU A 50 -20.74 -29.07 -25.93
C GLU A 50 -21.65 -30.24 -25.55
N ALA A 51 -21.43 -30.86 -24.39
CA ALA A 51 -22.20 -32.02 -23.94
C ALA A 51 -23.62 -31.72 -23.39
N ARG A 52 -23.92 -30.47 -22.97
CA ARG A 52 -25.23 -30.11 -22.36
C ARG A 52 -25.84 -28.79 -22.83
N GLY A 53 -25.17 -28.03 -23.70
CA GLY A 53 -25.62 -26.71 -24.19
C GLY A 53 -25.69 -25.60 -23.12
N ARG A 54 -25.19 -25.82 -21.89
CA ARG A 54 -25.27 -24.84 -20.80
C ARG A 54 -24.17 -23.80 -20.89
N LYS A 55 -24.51 -22.57 -21.28
CA LYS A 55 -23.54 -21.45 -21.38
C LYS A 55 -22.62 -21.39 -20.14
N PRO A 56 -21.29 -21.31 -20.31
CA PRO A 56 -20.32 -21.38 -19.22
C PRO A 56 -20.22 -20.03 -18.47
N TRP A 57 -21.30 -19.61 -17.82
CA TRP A 57 -21.40 -18.35 -17.08
C TRP A 57 -20.29 -18.17 -16.04
N LYS A 58 -19.83 -19.27 -15.42
CA LYS A 58 -18.71 -19.24 -14.46
C LYS A 58 -17.41 -18.75 -15.12
N LEU A 59 -17.12 -19.18 -16.34
CA LEU A 59 -15.90 -18.80 -17.06
C LEU A 59 -15.97 -17.35 -17.55
N ILE A 60 -17.13 -16.93 -18.04
CA ILE A 60 -17.38 -15.53 -18.46
C ILE A 60 -17.22 -14.58 -17.26
N LEU A 61 -17.78 -14.92 -16.09
CA LEU A 61 -17.63 -14.12 -14.88
C LEU A 61 -16.17 -14.00 -14.42
N GLN A 62 -15.37 -15.06 -14.56
CA GLN A 62 -13.95 -15.01 -14.22
C GLN A 62 -13.15 -14.12 -15.17
N ILE A 63 -13.40 -14.20 -16.49
CA ILE A 63 -12.75 -13.31 -17.48
C ILE A 63 -13.14 -11.85 -17.23
N LEU A 64 -14.42 -11.59 -17.00
CA LEU A 64 -14.91 -10.25 -16.68
C LEU A 64 -14.30 -9.72 -15.38
N LYS A 65 -14.20 -10.55 -14.33
CA LYS A 65 -13.52 -10.21 -13.08
C LYS A 65 -12.07 -9.80 -13.33
N ILE A 66 -11.32 -10.58 -14.12
CA ILE A 66 -9.93 -10.26 -14.44
C ILE A 66 -9.86 -8.89 -15.12
N ALA A 67 -10.66 -8.65 -16.16
CA ALA A 67 -10.66 -7.36 -16.85
C ALA A 67 -10.96 -6.18 -15.91
N ILE A 68 -11.99 -6.30 -15.06
CA ILE A 68 -12.39 -5.25 -14.12
C ILE A 68 -11.27 -4.96 -13.11
N ILE A 69 -10.66 -5.99 -12.51
CA ILE A 69 -9.57 -5.82 -11.54
C ILE A 69 -8.34 -5.18 -12.20
N THR A 70 -8.00 -5.60 -13.42
CA THR A 70 -6.87 -5.02 -14.14
C THR A 70 -7.09 -3.53 -14.41
N ILE A 71 -8.31 -3.13 -14.80
CA ILE A 71 -8.66 -1.72 -14.99
C ILE A 71 -8.52 -0.96 -13.66
N GLN A 72 -9.04 -1.50 -12.55
CA GLN A 72 -8.91 -0.88 -11.23
C GLN A 72 -7.46 -0.68 -10.82
N LEU A 73 -6.62 -1.70 -11.02
CA LEU A 73 -5.21 -1.63 -10.68
C LEU A 73 -4.48 -0.56 -11.48
N VAL A 74 -4.76 -0.45 -12.79
CA VAL A 74 -4.14 0.56 -13.66
C VAL A 74 -4.60 1.97 -13.26
N SER A 75 -5.90 2.20 -13.04
CA SER A 75 -6.41 3.49 -12.58
C SER A 75 -5.80 3.92 -11.25
N PHE A 76 -5.75 3.01 -10.27
CA PHE A 76 -5.11 3.25 -8.98
C PHE A 76 -3.61 3.52 -9.11
N GLY A 77 -2.93 2.79 -10.00
CA GLY A 77 -1.50 2.96 -10.27
C GLY A 77 -1.18 4.34 -10.86
N LEU A 78 -2.01 4.84 -11.77
CA LEU A 78 -1.84 6.18 -12.37
C LEU A 78 -2.02 7.29 -11.33
N SER A 79 -3.06 7.21 -10.49
CA SER A 79 -3.30 8.22 -9.44
C SER A 79 -2.17 8.25 -8.41
N ASN A 80 -1.72 7.09 -7.91
CA ASN A 80 -0.56 7.02 -7.01
C ASN A 80 0.74 7.48 -7.67
N GLY A 81 0.92 7.17 -8.96
CA GLY A 81 2.08 7.63 -9.71
C GLY A 81 2.19 9.16 -9.70
N MET A 82 1.09 9.86 -9.96
CA MET A 82 1.05 11.33 -9.92
C MET A 82 1.36 11.89 -8.53
N MET A 83 0.79 11.29 -7.47
CA MET A 83 1.08 11.69 -6.09
C MET A 83 2.57 11.54 -5.75
N VAL A 84 3.18 10.41 -6.12
CA VAL A 84 4.61 10.16 -5.87
C VAL A 84 5.47 11.15 -6.65
N THR A 85 5.18 11.39 -7.93
CA THR A 85 5.89 12.38 -8.73
C THR A 85 5.81 13.78 -8.11
N PHE A 86 4.63 14.20 -7.66
CA PHE A 86 4.46 15.50 -7.01
C PHE A 86 5.29 15.61 -5.72
N ARG A 87 5.34 14.55 -4.90
CA ARG A 87 6.20 14.51 -3.70
C ARG A 87 7.68 14.66 -4.05
N GLU A 88 8.16 13.90 -5.03
CA GLU A 88 9.57 13.91 -5.44
C GLU A 88 9.99 15.25 -6.07
N GLU A 89 9.15 15.84 -6.91
CA GLU A 89 9.42 17.16 -7.52
C GLU A 89 9.48 18.28 -6.46
N ASN A 90 8.60 18.25 -5.45
CA ASN A 90 8.69 19.18 -4.33
C ASN A 90 9.94 18.94 -3.48
N LEU A 91 10.32 17.68 -3.21
CA LEU A 91 11.56 17.38 -2.50
C LEU A 91 12.79 17.92 -3.24
N MET A 92 12.85 17.74 -4.56
CA MET A 92 13.91 18.32 -5.40
C MET A 92 13.93 19.85 -5.32
N THR A 93 12.74 20.48 -5.34
CA THR A 93 12.61 21.92 -5.17
C THR A 93 13.16 22.38 -3.81
N PHE A 94 12.86 21.67 -2.72
CA PHE A 94 13.38 21.99 -1.39
C PHE A 94 14.90 21.82 -1.32
N ARG A 95 15.46 20.78 -1.95
CA ARG A 95 16.91 20.61 -2.10
C ARG A 95 17.53 21.83 -2.78
N HIS A 96 16.97 22.29 -3.90
CA HIS A 96 17.48 23.48 -4.60
C HIS A 96 17.32 24.79 -3.83
N LEU A 97 16.23 24.95 -3.08
CA LEU A 97 15.99 26.17 -2.29
C LEU A 97 16.91 26.26 -1.07
N PHE A 98 17.09 25.16 -0.36
CA PHE A 98 17.77 25.12 0.93
C PHE A 98 19.24 24.72 0.85
N LEU A 99 19.66 23.92 -0.13
CA LEU A 99 21.06 23.62 -0.36
C LEU A 99 21.67 24.69 -1.28
N LYS A 100 22.58 25.49 -0.73
CA LYS A 100 23.37 26.46 -1.49
C LYS A 100 24.15 25.76 -2.62
N GLU A 101 23.97 26.20 -3.87
CA GLU A 101 24.66 25.63 -5.04
C GLU A 101 26.18 25.56 -4.83
N GLN A 102 26.72 24.35 -4.87
CA GLN A 102 28.16 24.09 -4.89
C GLN A 102 28.51 23.47 -6.24
N LYS A 103 29.56 24.00 -6.89
CA LYS A 103 29.99 23.62 -8.26
C LYS A 103 30.37 22.13 -8.40
N ASP A 104 30.50 21.40 -7.30
CA ASP A 104 30.98 20.02 -7.22
C ASP A 104 29.86 18.97 -7.02
N LEU A 105 28.61 19.31 -7.37
CA LEU A 105 27.46 18.38 -7.25
C LEU A 105 27.60 17.10 -8.11
N GLN A 106 28.62 17.00 -8.97
CA GLN A 106 28.81 15.87 -9.87
C GLN A 106 29.51 14.65 -9.25
N LEU A 107 30.02 14.70 -8.01
CA LEU A 107 30.82 13.59 -7.45
C LEU A 107 30.37 13.05 -6.09
N GLY A 108 29.34 13.59 -5.44
CA GLY A 108 28.83 13.02 -4.19
C GLY A 108 27.78 13.85 -3.44
N SER A 109 27.35 13.32 -2.29
CA SER A 109 26.43 14.00 -1.35
C SER A 109 26.98 15.36 -0.91
N TYR A 110 26.11 16.37 -0.83
CA TYR A 110 26.46 17.72 -0.38
C TYR A 110 27.15 17.69 0.98
N ALA A 111 28.28 18.38 1.11
CA ALA A 111 29.08 18.32 2.33
C ALA A 111 29.86 19.60 2.62
N LEU A 112 30.04 19.87 3.90
CA LEU A 112 30.71 21.02 4.44
C LEU A 112 31.95 20.58 5.21
N TYR A 113 33.05 21.31 5.03
CA TYR A 113 34.37 20.96 5.57
C TYR A 113 34.92 21.98 6.58
N THR A 114 34.27 23.13 6.74
CA THR A 114 34.72 24.20 7.65
C THR A 114 33.58 24.65 8.56
N LYS A 115 33.92 25.00 9.81
CA LYS A 115 32.95 25.51 10.79
C LYS A 115 32.21 26.75 10.28
N LYS A 116 32.92 27.65 9.60
CA LYS A 116 32.35 28.84 8.97
C LYS A 116 31.29 28.48 7.93
N ASN A 117 31.60 27.54 7.04
CA ASN A 117 30.65 27.12 6.01
C ASN A 117 29.38 26.49 6.62
N VAL A 118 29.50 25.79 7.76
CA VAL A 118 28.34 25.24 8.47
C VAL A 118 27.42 26.36 8.98
N TYR A 119 27.96 27.35 9.69
CA TYR A 119 27.16 28.50 10.13
C TYR A 119 26.56 29.27 8.95
N ASP A 120 27.37 29.60 7.95
CA ASP A 120 26.92 30.34 6.76
C ASP A 120 25.78 29.59 6.03
N HIS A 121 25.83 28.26 5.99
CA HIS A 121 24.79 27.45 5.36
C HIS A 121 23.50 27.40 6.21
N ILE A 122 23.60 27.29 7.53
CA ILE A 122 22.42 27.36 8.42
C ILE A 122 21.74 28.73 8.29
N TYR A 123 22.52 29.82 8.30
CA TYR A 123 21.97 31.17 8.10
C TYR A 123 21.37 31.37 6.72
N TYR A 124 21.97 30.78 5.68
CA TYR A 124 21.40 30.76 4.33
C TYR A 124 20.02 30.10 4.31
N ILE A 125 19.85 28.94 4.95
CA ILE A 125 18.57 28.23 5.06
C ILE A 125 17.52 29.11 5.76
N ILE A 126 17.88 29.70 6.92
CA ILE A 126 16.98 30.57 7.68
C ILE A 126 16.55 31.77 6.83
N HIS A 127 17.50 32.42 6.14
CA HIS A 127 17.22 33.57 5.28
C HIS A 127 16.29 33.21 4.11
N ARG A 128 16.51 32.05 3.47
CA ARG A 128 15.65 31.52 2.41
C ARG A 128 14.26 31.19 2.91
N TYR A 129 14.15 30.58 4.09
CA TYR A 129 12.87 30.26 4.72
C TYR A 129 12.06 31.53 5.00
N ILE A 130 12.65 32.59 5.55
CA ILE A 130 11.92 33.85 5.83
C ILE A 130 11.37 34.49 4.56
N HIS A 131 12.13 34.44 3.46
CA HIS A 131 11.78 35.04 2.17
C HIS A 131 11.11 34.07 1.20
N LEU A 132 10.66 32.89 1.64
CA LEU A 132 10.20 31.80 0.77
C LEU A 132 9.16 32.27 -0.24
N ARG A 133 8.12 32.99 0.21
CA ARG A 133 7.01 33.47 -0.64
C ARG A 133 7.44 34.31 -1.84
N ASN A 134 8.54 35.04 -1.73
CA ASN A 134 9.04 35.89 -2.81
C ASN A 134 10.02 35.14 -3.74
N LEU A 135 10.57 34.02 -3.28
CA LEU A 135 11.59 33.25 -3.99
C LEU A 135 11.01 32.09 -4.78
N THR A 136 9.94 31.46 -4.27
CA THR A 136 9.39 30.22 -4.84
C THR A 136 8.40 30.49 -5.94
N VAL A 137 8.48 29.71 -7.02
CA VAL A 137 7.48 29.71 -8.11
C VAL A 137 6.21 28.94 -7.70
N GLY A 138 6.35 27.98 -6.77
CA GLY A 138 5.25 27.17 -6.27
C GLY A 138 4.33 27.91 -5.28
N ASN A 139 3.13 27.38 -5.09
CA ASN A 139 2.10 27.82 -4.14
C ASN A 139 2.40 27.37 -2.69
N LEU A 140 3.63 27.64 -2.22
CA LEU A 140 4.07 27.28 -0.88
C LEU A 140 3.60 28.30 0.17
N ALA A 141 3.12 27.80 1.30
CA ALA A 141 2.69 28.61 2.44
C ALA A 141 3.28 28.06 3.75
N TYR A 142 3.51 28.95 4.73
CA TYR A 142 3.88 28.52 6.08
C TYR A 142 2.67 27.93 6.80
N GLU A 143 2.91 26.93 7.63
CA GLU A 143 1.90 26.46 8.57
C GLU A 143 1.52 27.56 9.57
N ARG A 144 0.24 27.60 9.93
CA ARG A 144 -0.30 28.52 10.93
C ARG A 144 -1.04 27.74 12.01
N ILE A 145 -0.58 27.86 13.26
CA ILE A 145 -1.18 27.23 14.44
C ILE A 145 -1.69 28.36 15.34
N ASN A 146 -2.97 28.36 15.69
CA ASN A 146 -3.61 29.37 16.56
C ASN A 146 -3.41 30.83 16.12
N GLY A 147 -3.25 31.08 14.82
CA GLY A 147 -3.05 32.42 14.26
C GLY A 147 -1.59 32.81 14.04
N GLU A 148 -0.64 32.10 14.64
CA GLU A 148 0.81 32.36 14.48
C GLU A 148 1.46 31.40 13.48
N TYR A 149 2.48 31.88 12.78
CA TYR A 149 3.25 31.03 11.86
C TYR A 149 4.18 30.11 12.64
N THR A 150 4.24 28.83 12.23
CA THR A 150 5.20 27.89 12.80
C THR A 150 6.62 28.37 12.49
N PRO A 151 7.47 28.63 13.50
CA PRO A 151 8.86 29.02 13.27
C PRO A 151 9.67 27.84 12.74
N LEU A 152 10.77 28.14 12.06
CA LEU A 152 11.78 27.12 11.77
C LEU A 152 12.56 26.81 13.05
N LEU A 153 12.80 25.52 13.30
CA LEU A 153 13.49 25.03 14.50
C LEU A 153 14.86 24.49 14.12
N VAL A 154 15.90 24.95 14.81
CA VAL A 154 17.26 24.42 14.71
C VAL A 154 17.53 23.58 15.95
N CYS A 155 17.72 22.28 15.77
CA CYS A 155 18.01 21.33 16.83
C CYS A 155 19.43 20.80 16.69
N GLN A 156 20.20 20.83 17.76
CA GLN A 156 21.51 20.22 17.84
C GLN A 156 21.45 18.96 18.70
N GLU A 157 22.03 17.87 18.22
CA GLU A 157 22.29 16.66 19.00
C GLU A 157 23.80 16.56 19.29
N PHE A 158 24.17 16.34 20.54
CA PHE A 158 25.57 16.27 20.96
C PHE A 158 25.75 15.35 22.17
N TYR A 159 26.96 14.81 22.34
CA TYR A 159 27.31 14.02 23.53
C TYR A 159 27.30 14.88 24.78
N ARG A 160 26.77 14.38 25.89
CA ARG A 160 26.72 15.07 27.20
C ARG A 160 28.08 15.47 27.74
N ASN A 161 29.10 14.66 27.49
CA ASN A 161 30.48 15.02 27.74
C ASN A 161 31.35 14.38 26.67
N SER A 162 32.29 15.13 26.11
CA SER A 162 33.31 14.55 25.23
C SER A 162 34.57 15.43 25.26
N SER A 163 35.67 14.78 25.62
CA SER A 163 37.01 15.35 25.57
C SER A 163 37.90 14.41 24.78
N ILE A 164 38.24 14.82 23.56
CA ILE A 164 39.04 14.04 22.61
C ILE A 164 40.34 14.81 22.34
N TYR A 165 41.47 14.20 22.66
CA TYR A 165 42.81 14.76 22.48
C TYR A 165 43.63 13.85 21.56
N PRO A 166 43.48 13.96 20.23
CA PRO A 166 44.15 13.06 19.30
C PRO A 166 45.68 13.16 19.38
N GLY A 167 46.22 14.35 19.70
CA GLY A 167 47.67 14.52 19.88
C GLY A 167 48.25 13.79 21.10
N ASN A 168 47.41 13.48 22.09
CA ASN A 168 47.78 12.69 23.28
C ASN A 168 47.20 11.27 23.23
N GLU A 169 46.56 10.87 22.13
CA GLU A 169 45.89 9.57 21.96
C GLU A 169 44.88 9.23 23.08
N THR A 170 44.27 10.24 23.71
CA THR A 170 43.34 10.08 24.84
C THR A 170 41.95 10.60 24.50
N PHE A 171 40.93 9.91 25.01
CA PHE A 171 39.54 10.33 24.90
C PHE A 171 38.73 9.93 26.15
N ASP A 172 37.75 10.74 26.50
CA ASP A 172 36.72 10.45 27.50
C ASP A 172 35.38 10.96 26.95
N ILE A 173 34.39 10.06 26.83
CA ILE A 173 33.13 10.32 26.16
C ILE A 173 31.99 9.69 26.98
N ASP A 174 31.01 10.51 27.33
CA ASP A 174 29.70 10.07 27.79
C ASP A 174 28.79 9.89 26.58
N PRO A 175 28.36 8.66 26.23
CA PRO A 175 27.54 8.40 25.06
C PRO A 175 26.09 8.92 25.20
N GLN A 176 25.70 9.45 26.37
CA GLN A 176 24.39 10.06 26.55
C GLN A 176 24.22 11.26 25.60
N ILE A 177 23.13 11.26 24.84
CA ILE A 177 22.82 12.31 23.86
C ILE A 177 21.96 13.37 24.52
N GLU A 178 22.39 14.62 24.44
CA GLU A 178 21.61 15.80 24.82
C GLU A 178 21.16 16.55 23.56
N LYS A 179 20.01 17.24 23.66
CA LYS A 179 19.42 18.02 22.57
C LYS A 179 19.29 19.49 22.97
N GLY A 180 19.75 20.39 22.12
CA GLY A 180 19.51 21.83 22.23
C GLY A 180 18.64 22.30 21.07
N THR A 181 17.57 23.06 21.34
CA THR A 181 16.67 23.55 20.30
C THR A 181 16.55 25.06 20.37
N TRP A 182 16.64 25.72 19.22
CA TRP A 182 16.46 27.16 19.06
C TRP A 182 15.44 27.44 17.95
N ALA A 183 14.56 28.40 18.20
CA ALA A 183 13.67 28.94 17.17
C ALA A 183 14.39 29.98 16.30
N THR A 184 13.79 30.33 15.17
CA THR A 184 14.25 31.45 14.33
C THR A 184 14.47 32.73 15.14
N HIS A 185 15.57 33.45 14.85
CA HIS A 185 16.01 34.71 15.47
C HIS A 185 16.83 34.63 16.76
N VAL A 186 17.24 33.43 17.20
CA VAL A 186 18.13 33.29 18.36
C VAL A 186 19.55 32.98 17.89
N ASN A 187 20.53 33.70 18.47
CA ASN A 187 21.94 33.35 18.27
C ASN A 187 22.19 31.98 18.92
N PHE A 188 22.67 31.02 18.12
CA PHE A 188 23.03 29.68 18.59
C PHE A 188 24.54 29.48 18.50
N SER A 189 25.05 28.56 19.31
CA SER A 189 26.46 28.15 19.31
C SER A 189 26.54 26.64 19.20
N LEU A 190 27.30 26.17 18.21
CA LEU A 190 27.55 24.76 17.95
C LEU A 190 28.89 24.33 18.55
N ASP A 191 28.86 23.31 19.40
CA ASP A 191 30.06 22.64 19.90
C ASP A 191 30.47 21.49 18.98
N PHE A 192 31.26 21.81 17.95
CA PHE A 192 31.75 20.84 16.96
C PHE A 192 32.54 19.66 17.53
N LYS A 193 33.08 19.74 18.77
CA LYS A 193 33.78 18.61 19.37
C LYS A 193 32.81 17.52 19.83
N ARG A 194 31.66 17.95 20.35
CA ARG A 194 30.62 17.08 20.91
C ARG A 194 29.45 16.83 19.95
N LEU A 195 29.37 17.63 18.89
CA LEU A 195 28.28 17.65 17.91
C LEU A 195 28.15 16.34 17.13
N LEU A 196 26.99 15.72 17.23
CA LEU A 196 26.59 14.56 16.43
C LEU A 196 25.86 14.99 15.16
N SER A 197 24.86 15.86 15.29
CA SER A 197 24.14 16.41 14.15
C SER A 197 23.47 17.74 14.47
N VAL A 198 23.17 18.50 13.42
CA VAL A 198 22.24 19.64 13.48
C VAL A 198 21.07 19.32 12.55
N ASN A 199 19.86 19.34 13.07
CA ASN A 199 18.64 19.07 12.33
C ASN A 199 17.82 20.37 12.28
N ILE A 200 17.44 20.79 11.09
CA ILE A 200 16.56 21.96 10.90
C ILE A 200 15.19 21.45 10.48
N TYR A 201 14.16 21.83 11.23
CA TYR A 201 12.77 21.45 10.98
C TYR A 201 11.95 22.65 10.52
N LEU A 202 11.19 22.46 9.44
CA LEU A 202 10.24 23.45 8.95
C LEU A 202 9.03 22.77 8.32
N THR A 203 7.85 23.40 8.43
CA THR A 203 6.61 22.89 7.84
C THR A 203 6.12 23.83 6.75
N LEU A 204 5.90 23.28 5.55
CA LEU A 204 5.37 24.01 4.39
C LEU A 204 4.09 23.36 3.88
N LYS A 205 3.09 24.17 3.57
CA LYS A 205 1.83 23.75 2.97
C LYS A 205 1.84 24.05 1.48
N THR A 206 1.23 23.18 0.69
CA THR A 206 0.97 23.40 -0.73
C THR A 206 -0.28 22.66 -1.18
N ILE A 207 -0.75 22.95 -2.38
CA ILE A 207 -1.92 22.33 -2.98
C ILE A 207 -1.50 21.71 -4.31
N ASN A 208 -1.83 20.44 -4.52
CA ASN A 208 -1.56 19.80 -5.81
C ASN A 208 -2.65 20.16 -6.82
N LEU A 209 -2.31 21.04 -7.77
CA LEU A 209 -3.23 21.47 -8.82
C LEU A 209 -3.25 20.53 -10.03
N GLN A 210 -2.33 19.55 -10.12
CA GLN A 210 -2.27 18.61 -11.23
C GLN A 210 -3.49 17.68 -11.25
N THR A 211 -4.00 17.30 -10.07
CA THR A 211 -5.18 16.41 -9.94
C THR A 211 -6.45 17.02 -10.54
N VAL A 212 -6.58 18.36 -10.49
CA VAL A 212 -7.72 19.09 -11.08
C VAL A 212 -7.84 18.83 -12.59
N ARG A 213 -6.71 18.71 -13.31
CA ARG A 213 -6.73 18.39 -14.75
C ARG A 213 -7.22 16.98 -15.05
N HIS A 214 -7.06 16.07 -14.10
CA HIS A 214 -7.55 14.70 -14.19
C HIS A 214 -8.99 14.58 -13.65
N HIS A 215 -9.64 15.71 -13.37
CA HIS A 215 -10.96 15.81 -12.76
C HIS A 215 -11.06 15.08 -11.41
N GLU A 216 -9.93 14.94 -10.72
CA GLU A 216 -9.83 14.52 -9.32
C GLU A 216 -9.80 15.78 -8.44
N LEU A 217 -10.22 15.65 -7.18
CA LEU A 217 -10.17 16.77 -6.25
C LEU A 217 -8.72 17.15 -5.91
N PRO A 218 -8.40 18.45 -5.74
CA PRO A 218 -7.09 18.86 -5.28
C PRO A 218 -6.88 18.50 -3.81
N ASP A 219 -5.85 17.71 -3.55
CA ASP A 219 -5.39 17.41 -2.20
C ASP A 219 -4.49 18.53 -1.66
N CYS A 220 -4.61 18.77 -0.36
CA CYS A 220 -3.75 19.65 0.41
C CYS A 220 -2.60 18.84 1.01
N TYR A 221 -1.37 19.37 0.90
CA TYR A 221 -0.15 18.71 1.33
C TYR A 221 0.53 19.54 2.42
N ASP A 222 0.82 18.91 3.56
CA ASP A 222 1.70 19.44 4.59
C ASP A 222 3.05 18.71 4.49
N PHE A 223 4.07 19.42 4.02
CA PHE A 223 5.45 18.96 3.95
C PHE A 223 6.20 19.31 5.23
N HIS A 224 6.63 18.27 5.95
CA HIS A 224 7.55 18.38 7.06
C HIS A 224 8.98 18.16 6.53
N VAL A 225 9.67 19.27 6.27
CA VAL A 225 11.02 19.25 5.71
C VAL A 225 12.03 19.21 6.85
N MET A 226 12.96 18.26 6.77
CA MET A 226 14.06 18.08 7.69
C MET A 226 15.38 18.22 6.94
N ILE A 227 16.24 19.14 7.37
CA ILE A 227 17.58 19.32 6.81
C ILE A 227 18.58 18.82 7.85
N VAL A 228 19.31 17.77 7.52
CA VAL A 228 20.18 17.05 8.46
C VAL A 228 21.64 17.35 8.13
N PHE A 229 22.36 17.90 9.09
CA PHE A 229 23.80 18.06 9.07
C PHE A 229 24.41 16.93 9.90
N ASP A 230 24.87 15.87 9.25
CA ASP A 230 25.42 14.69 9.89
C ASP A 230 26.92 14.82 10.13
N ASN A 231 27.31 14.80 11.41
CA ASN A 231 28.69 14.81 11.89
C ASN A 231 29.04 13.54 12.71
N ARG A 232 28.21 12.48 12.68
CA ARG A 232 28.39 11.28 13.52
C ARG A 232 29.73 10.59 13.35
N ALA A 233 30.33 10.68 12.17
CA ALA A 233 31.64 10.10 11.88
C ALA A 233 32.82 10.93 12.40
N HIS A 234 32.62 12.20 12.80
CA HIS A 234 33.66 13.14 13.22
C HIS A 234 34.90 13.21 12.31
N SER A 235 34.72 13.00 11.00
CA SER A 235 35.82 12.90 10.02
C SER A 235 36.29 14.24 9.46
N GLY A 236 35.77 15.36 9.97
CA GLY A 236 35.98 16.70 9.41
C GLY A 236 35.12 17.00 8.17
N LYS A 237 34.27 16.06 7.75
CA LYS A 237 33.28 16.22 6.68
C LYS A 237 31.87 16.09 7.27
N ILE A 238 31.10 17.16 7.23
CA ILE A 238 29.67 17.15 7.61
C ILE A 238 28.84 16.99 6.35
N LYS A 239 28.07 15.91 6.27
CA LYS A 239 27.14 15.70 5.15
C LYS A 239 25.86 16.49 5.43
N VAL A 240 25.30 17.13 4.41
CA VAL A 240 23.98 17.78 4.52
C VAL A 240 23.02 17.07 3.59
N ASP A 241 21.89 16.64 4.12
CA ASP A 241 20.80 16.09 3.34
C ASP A 241 19.49 16.79 3.65
N VAL A 242 18.56 16.72 2.69
CA VAL A 242 17.20 17.24 2.84
C VAL A 242 16.25 16.06 2.65
N GLU A 243 15.49 15.80 3.69
CA GLU A 243 14.44 14.79 3.75
C GLU A 243 13.09 15.47 3.92
N ASN A 244 12.03 14.83 3.45
CA ASN A 244 10.68 15.31 3.71
C ASN A 244 9.71 14.17 4.03
N ASP A 245 8.85 14.44 5.00
CA ASP A 245 7.64 13.66 5.25
C ASP A 245 6.43 14.47 4.80
N VAL A 246 5.41 13.78 4.32
CA VAL A 246 4.26 14.41 3.69
C VAL A 246 2.99 13.90 4.35
N ARG A 247 2.15 14.84 4.79
CA ARG A 247 0.78 14.56 5.21
C ARG A 247 -0.18 15.08 4.15
N ILE A 248 -0.99 14.18 3.61
CA ILE A 248 -2.00 14.46 2.58
C ILE A 248 -3.37 14.49 3.25
N TYR A 249 -4.18 15.50 2.95
CA TYR A 249 -5.53 15.65 3.48
C TYR A 249 -6.41 16.44 2.53
N GLU A 250 -7.72 16.27 2.67
CA GLU A 250 -8.72 17.01 1.90
C GLU A 250 -8.75 18.49 2.32
N CYS A 251 -8.76 19.38 1.33
CA CYS A 251 -8.87 20.82 1.57
C CYS A 251 -10.27 21.18 2.12
N ARG A 252 -10.34 22.04 3.15
CA ARG A 252 -11.59 22.35 3.89
C ARG A 252 -12.70 23.00 3.06
N ASP A 253 -12.34 23.88 2.13
CA ASP A 253 -13.29 24.65 1.31
C ASP A 253 -12.76 24.77 -0.13
N TRP A 254 -13.19 23.87 -1.03
CA TRP A 254 -12.81 23.90 -2.44
C TRP A 254 -14.02 24.20 -3.32
N ASN A 255 -13.83 25.00 -4.37
CA ASN A 255 -14.84 25.26 -5.40
C ASN A 255 -14.20 25.09 -6.78
N VAL A 256 -14.61 24.05 -7.50
CA VAL A 256 -14.22 23.81 -8.89
C VAL A 256 -15.48 23.90 -9.74
N GLU A 257 -15.53 24.91 -10.60
CA GLU A 257 -16.67 25.15 -11.49
C GLU A 257 -16.84 23.98 -12.48
N GLY A 258 -18.04 23.37 -12.50
CA GLY A 258 -18.45 22.43 -13.55
C GLY A 258 -18.40 20.93 -13.23
N THR A 259 -17.77 20.48 -12.14
CA THR A 259 -17.50 19.03 -11.95
C THR A 259 -17.76 18.46 -10.56
N SER A 260 -18.15 19.28 -9.59
CA SER A 260 -18.24 18.89 -8.18
C SER A 260 -19.18 17.69 -7.94
N GLY A 261 -18.60 16.57 -7.51
CA GLY A 261 -19.29 15.38 -6.95
C GLY A 261 -19.60 14.22 -7.90
N LYS A 262 -19.48 14.37 -9.23
CA LYS A 262 -19.84 13.28 -10.17
C LYS A 262 -18.79 12.18 -10.26
N ILE A 263 -17.52 12.51 -10.06
CA ILE A 263 -16.40 11.58 -10.30
C ILE A 263 -16.11 10.73 -9.06
N ASP A 264 -16.19 11.30 -7.85
CA ASP A 264 -16.11 10.50 -6.61
C ASP A 264 -17.17 9.41 -6.58
N TYR A 265 -18.39 9.73 -7.03
CA TYR A 265 -19.46 8.74 -7.16
C TYR A 265 -19.13 7.64 -8.17
N LEU A 266 -18.50 7.98 -9.31
CA LEU A 266 -18.10 6.99 -10.32
C LEU A 266 -16.99 6.06 -9.82
N LEU A 267 -16.00 6.59 -9.10
CA LEU A 267 -14.90 5.80 -8.54
C LEU A 267 -15.42 4.85 -7.44
N LEU A 268 -16.26 5.36 -6.53
CA LEU A 268 -16.93 4.54 -5.52
C LEU A 268 -17.83 3.45 -6.13
N LEU A 269 -18.57 3.79 -7.18
CA LEU A 269 -19.42 2.84 -7.90
C LEU A 269 -18.59 1.75 -8.58
N PHE A 270 -17.45 2.13 -9.19
CA PHE A 270 -16.54 1.19 -9.83
C PHE A 270 -15.90 0.23 -8.82
N ASP A 271 -15.41 0.74 -7.68
CA ASP A 271 -14.89 -0.09 -6.58
C ASP A 271 -15.96 -1.05 -6.03
N SER A 272 -17.20 -0.57 -5.89
CA SER A 272 -18.34 -1.39 -5.47
C SER A 272 -18.63 -2.53 -6.46
N VAL A 273 -18.54 -2.27 -7.77
CA VAL A 273 -18.69 -3.31 -8.82
C VAL A 273 -17.56 -4.34 -8.73
N VAL A 274 -16.32 -3.92 -8.46
CA VAL A 274 -15.19 -4.85 -8.28
C VAL A 274 -15.45 -5.76 -7.08
N ILE A 275 -15.85 -5.21 -5.94
CA ILE A 275 -16.16 -5.96 -4.72
C ILE A 275 -17.26 -6.99 -4.99
N LEU A 276 -18.36 -6.58 -5.64
CA LEU A 276 -19.48 -7.47 -5.96
C LEU A 276 -19.06 -8.62 -6.90
N SER A 277 -18.23 -8.32 -7.90
CA SER A 277 -17.67 -9.30 -8.84
C SER A 277 -16.78 -10.32 -8.11
N CYS A 278 -15.91 -9.84 -7.22
CA CYS A 278 -15.07 -10.67 -6.38
C CYS A 278 -15.88 -11.58 -5.45
N PHE A 279 -16.91 -11.04 -4.79
CA PHE A 279 -17.76 -11.78 -3.86
C PHE A 279 -18.59 -12.86 -4.58
N THR A 280 -19.18 -12.54 -5.73
CA THR A 280 -19.91 -13.50 -6.56
C THR A 280 -18.99 -14.63 -7.02
N SER A 281 -17.77 -14.28 -7.44
CA SER A 281 -16.76 -15.27 -7.83
C SER A 281 -16.37 -16.17 -6.66
N LEU A 282 -16.19 -15.61 -5.46
CA LEU A 282 -15.88 -16.37 -4.25
C LEU A 282 -16.99 -17.38 -3.92
N ILE A 283 -18.27 -16.96 -3.91
CA ILE A 283 -19.40 -17.85 -3.65
C ILE A 283 -19.45 -19.01 -4.66
N LEU A 284 -19.28 -18.71 -5.96
CA LEU A 284 -19.32 -19.73 -7.02
C LEU A 284 -18.15 -20.71 -6.92
N CYS A 285 -16.96 -20.23 -6.58
CA CYS A 285 -15.78 -21.06 -6.34
C CYS A 285 -15.97 -21.95 -5.11
N THR A 286 -16.41 -21.40 -3.98
CA THR A 286 -16.69 -22.15 -2.75
C THR A 286 -17.75 -23.23 -2.96
N ARG A 287 -18.84 -22.93 -3.67
CA ARG A 287 -19.84 -23.93 -4.07
C ARG A 287 -19.24 -25.05 -4.93
N SER A 288 -18.31 -24.72 -5.83
CA SER A 288 -17.63 -25.72 -6.66
C SER A 288 -16.72 -26.62 -5.83
N ILE A 289 -16.02 -26.07 -4.83
CA ILE A 289 -15.17 -26.81 -3.91
C ILE A 289 -16.03 -27.75 -3.03
N ILE A 290 -17.11 -27.26 -2.43
CA ILE A 290 -18.02 -28.08 -1.61
C ILE A 290 -18.58 -29.26 -2.40
N ASN A 291 -19.03 -29.03 -3.64
CA ASN A 291 -19.52 -30.11 -4.50
C ASN A 291 -18.42 -31.13 -4.84
N GLY A 292 -17.17 -30.67 -5.01
CA GLY A 292 -16.02 -31.56 -5.21
C GLY A 292 -15.74 -32.42 -3.97
N ILE A 293 -15.76 -31.81 -2.79
CA ILE A 293 -15.57 -32.50 -1.51
C ILE A 293 -16.69 -33.54 -1.28
N GLN A 294 -17.96 -33.21 -1.57
CA GLN A 294 -19.07 -34.16 -1.46
C GLN A 294 -18.88 -35.37 -2.40
N LEU A 295 -18.42 -35.15 -3.63
CA LEU A 295 -18.13 -36.24 -4.57
C LEU A 295 -16.97 -37.12 -4.07
N GLN A 296 -15.96 -36.53 -3.43
CA GLN A 296 -14.84 -37.26 -2.82
C GLN A 296 -15.31 -38.13 -1.64
N PHE A 297 -16.15 -37.60 -0.74
CA PHE A 297 -16.70 -38.36 0.38
C PHE A 297 -17.56 -39.54 -0.07
N VAL A 298 -18.44 -39.35 -1.06
CA VAL A 298 -19.28 -40.46 -1.57
C VAL A 298 -18.42 -41.52 -2.26
N SER A 299 -17.39 -41.11 -3.03
CA SER A 299 -16.47 -42.07 -3.64
C SER A 299 -15.64 -42.85 -2.61
N CYS A 300 -15.31 -42.25 -1.46
CA CYS A 300 -14.57 -42.90 -0.39
C CYS A 300 -15.43 -43.88 0.41
N SER A 301 -16.72 -43.54 0.60
CA SER A 301 -17.71 -44.42 1.24
C SER A 301 -17.99 -45.70 0.43
N GLU A 302 -17.93 -45.65 -0.91
CA GLU A 302 -18.08 -46.83 -1.79
C GLU A 302 -16.82 -47.70 -1.88
N HIS A 303 -15.67 -47.27 -1.33
CA HIS A 303 -14.41 -48.03 -1.33
C HIS A 303 -14.02 -48.58 0.07
N CYS A 304 -14.79 -48.30 1.12
CA CYS A 304 -14.55 -48.79 2.49
C CYS A 304 -15.48 -49.94 2.93
N THR A 305 -16.19 -50.59 1.99
CA THR A 305 -16.95 -51.83 2.18
C THR A 305 -16.52 -52.85 1.15
#